data_AF-L0JEZ9-F1
#
_entry.id   AF-L0JEZ9-F1
#
_cell.length_a   1.000
_cell.length_b   1.000
_cell.length_c   1.000
_cell.angle_alpha   90.00
_cell.angle_beta   90.00
_cell.angle_gamma   90.00
#
_symmetry.space_group_name_H-M   'P 1'
#
loop_
_entity.id
_entity.type
_entity.pdbx_description
1 polymer ?
#
loop_
_entity_poly.entity_id
_entity_poly.type
_entity_poly.pdbx_seq_one_letter_code
_entity_poly.pdbx_strand_id
1 'polypeptide(L)'
;MPRQIETFPTRRAVGSKPNLTLSTMRIKALTTLAAALCLLVQTAAARDYAAEKYHIVGDGTTMNTAAIQQLVDRVSREGGGRIVFGHGRYLTGSFHMRSNVEVHVERGATILGSTSPFDYFNVTAHSGSETDRMDNAHLGLFVSHRARNISFTGEGTIDGQGLALALAADSLHHAGAYVDAHYNTRRMRPSELVRPTLFYLAETDGIRIEQLHLRNSSNWGLSFNMSRNITIRGIDLHNRAYWNNDGIDLTDCQRVTVTGCCINSADDGICLKSYNPDSGNDSIDVSHCEIRSSASAIKFGTGSYGGFRHVSIRHIRVLDTFRSAIAIESVDGAIIEHVSVEDVVATNTGNPIFIRLGQRAGQRPGAIRHIRLKDIFVQVPFGRPDADYDLRGPEVDFFHNAMPSPICGIPGNCIEDVELENIRIVCPGRATKGMAYLPLWRLDSVPERIKDYPEFTMFGELPSWGFYVRHVRGLSLKNVGLSLADADFRPAMVFDDAQDVRLEDIRLPRDGATRQIVYHNCGAQE
;
A
#
# COMPACT_ATOMS: atom_id res chain seq x y z
N MET A 1 75.71 55.03 -61.70
CA MET A 1 75.72 54.20 -62.92
C MET A 1 74.65 53.12 -62.80
N PRO A 2 73.98 52.73 -63.89
CA PRO A 2 72.54 52.91 -64.05
C PRO A 2 71.74 51.59 -64.10
N ARG A 3 70.41 51.65 -63.87
CA ARG A 3 69.38 51.42 -64.91
C ARG A 3 67.95 51.53 -64.33
N GLN A 4 67.20 52.45 -64.93
CA GLN A 4 65.74 52.52 -64.94
C GLN A 4 65.16 51.25 -65.59
N ILE A 5 63.96 50.83 -65.18
CA ILE A 5 62.79 50.67 -66.08
C ILE A 5 61.52 51.00 -65.27
N GLU A 6 60.79 52.02 -65.74
CA GLU A 6 59.40 52.35 -65.37
C GLU A 6 58.42 51.50 -66.20
N THR A 7 57.27 51.12 -65.61
CA THR A 7 55.97 51.22 -66.29
C THR A 7 54.83 51.48 -65.29
N PHE A 8 53.97 52.42 -65.68
CA PHE A 8 52.84 53.14 -65.05
C PHE A 8 51.51 52.33 -65.01
N PRO A 9 50.32 52.87 -64.58
CA PRO A 9 50.00 53.90 -63.56
C PRO A 9 48.80 53.57 -62.63
N THR A 10 48.79 54.24 -61.47
CA THR A 10 47.66 54.84 -60.69
C THR A 10 46.28 54.17 -60.58
N ARG A 11 45.79 53.98 -59.33
CA ARG A 11 44.84 54.92 -58.65
C ARG A 11 44.50 54.53 -57.20
N ARG A 12 44.81 55.48 -56.30
CA ARG A 12 44.09 55.97 -55.11
C ARG A 12 43.35 54.99 -54.16
N ALA A 13 43.97 54.83 -52.99
CA ALA A 13 43.50 55.22 -51.64
C ALA A 13 42.11 54.77 -51.15
N VAL A 14 42.09 53.91 -50.12
CA VAL A 14 41.38 54.12 -48.83
C VAL A 14 42.11 53.30 -47.76
N GLY A 15 42.43 53.92 -46.62
CA GLY A 15 43.10 53.28 -45.50
C GLY A 15 42.20 52.32 -44.73
N SER A 16 42.72 51.12 -44.42
CA SER A 16 42.11 50.16 -43.51
C SER A 16 42.50 50.49 -42.06
N LYS A 17 41.50 50.85 -41.25
CA LYS A 17 41.57 50.71 -39.79
C LYS A 17 41.09 49.30 -39.40
N PRO A 18 41.67 48.67 -38.37
CA PRO A 18 41.34 47.31 -37.99
C PRO A 18 39.94 47.21 -37.39
N ASN A 19 39.24 46.14 -37.78
CA ASN A 19 37.94 45.71 -37.26
C ASN A 19 37.98 45.54 -35.74
N LEU A 20 37.23 46.37 -35.01
CA LEU A 20 36.74 46.00 -33.68
C LEU A 20 35.62 44.97 -33.86
N THR A 21 35.94 43.75 -33.46
CA THR A 21 35.11 42.55 -33.55
C THR A 21 33.83 42.69 -32.72
N LEU A 22 32.72 42.25 -33.32
CA LEU A 22 31.37 42.09 -32.76
C LEU A 22 31.27 41.20 -31.49
N SER A 23 32.38 40.79 -30.88
CA SER A 23 32.39 39.83 -29.75
C SER A 23 32.15 40.48 -28.39
N THR A 24 32.45 41.76 -28.21
CA THR A 24 32.39 42.42 -26.88
C THR A 24 31.01 42.96 -26.50
N MET A 25 30.12 43.23 -27.47
CA MET A 25 28.75 43.68 -27.19
C MET A 25 27.78 42.54 -26.83
N ARG A 26 28.00 41.31 -27.33
CA ARG A 26 27.16 40.14 -26.98
C ARG A 26 27.46 39.60 -25.58
N ILE A 27 28.70 39.75 -25.09
CA ILE A 27 29.09 39.25 -23.77
C ILE A 27 28.49 40.10 -22.65
N LYS A 28 28.46 41.44 -22.80
CA LYS A 28 27.84 42.32 -21.79
C LYS A 28 26.33 42.14 -21.68
N ALA A 29 25.63 41.87 -22.79
CA ALA A 29 24.18 41.60 -22.80
C ALA A 29 23.83 40.22 -22.22
N LEU A 30 24.67 39.20 -22.41
CA LEU A 30 24.48 37.89 -21.79
C LEU A 30 24.79 37.91 -20.28
N THR A 31 25.76 38.69 -19.82
CA THR A 31 26.09 38.78 -18.39
C THR A 31 25.05 39.57 -17.58
N THR A 32 24.41 40.60 -18.15
CA THR A 32 23.29 41.28 -17.48
C THR A 32 22.00 40.47 -17.50
N LEU A 33 21.76 39.66 -18.54
CA LEU A 33 20.63 38.73 -18.55
C LEU A 33 20.83 37.56 -17.57
N ALA A 34 22.06 37.04 -17.43
CA ALA A 34 22.39 36.01 -16.44
C ALA A 34 22.35 36.54 -14.99
N ALA A 35 22.73 37.80 -14.75
CA ALA A 35 22.58 38.42 -13.43
C ALA A 35 21.09 38.68 -13.10
N ALA A 36 20.26 39.05 -14.07
CA ALA A 36 18.82 39.17 -13.89
C ALA A 36 18.11 37.81 -13.73
N LEU A 37 18.63 36.75 -14.36
CA LEU A 37 18.12 35.37 -14.22
C LEU A 37 18.57 34.70 -12.92
N CYS A 38 19.77 35.02 -12.41
CA CYS A 38 20.25 34.58 -11.10
C CYS A 38 19.60 35.35 -9.93
N LEU A 39 19.04 36.53 -10.16
CA LEU A 39 18.19 37.24 -9.19
C LEU A 39 16.72 36.76 -9.18
N LEU A 40 16.34 35.86 -10.10
CA LEU A 40 15.00 35.26 -10.17
C LEU A 40 14.95 33.81 -9.67
N VAL A 41 16.08 33.23 -9.26
CA VAL A 41 16.08 32.06 -8.38
C VAL A 41 16.02 32.56 -6.94
N GLN A 42 14.95 33.28 -6.60
CA GLN A 42 14.43 33.13 -5.26
C GLN A 42 14.03 31.67 -5.17
N THR A 43 14.80 30.88 -4.41
CA THR A 43 14.22 29.71 -3.74
C THR A 43 12.99 30.25 -3.03
N ALA A 44 11.82 30.09 -3.63
CA ALA A 44 10.57 30.49 -3.01
C ALA A 44 10.43 29.58 -1.79
N ALA A 45 10.97 30.04 -0.65
CA ALA A 45 10.63 29.48 0.63
C ALA A 45 9.10 29.52 0.69
N ALA A 46 8.47 28.35 0.83
CA ALA A 46 7.02 28.27 0.92
C ALA A 46 6.58 29.26 1.99
N ARG A 47 5.68 30.18 1.63
CA ARG A 47 5.20 31.20 2.56
C ARG A 47 4.45 30.52 3.69
N ASP A 48 4.77 30.87 4.93
CA ASP A 48 4.13 30.30 6.11
C ASP A 48 2.88 31.08 6.51
N TYR A 49 1.83 30.32 6.83
CA TYR A 49 0.55 30.79 7.31
C TYR A 49 0.26 30.11 8.66
N ALA A 50 0.59 30.79 9.75
CA ALA A 50 0.36 30.27 11.09
C ALA A 50 -1.14 30.25 11.41
N ALA A 51 -1.69 29.06 11.69
CA ALA A 51 -3.13 28.80 11.77
C ALA A 51 -3.85 29.75 12.75
N GLU A 52 -3.23 30.06 13.89
CA GLU A 52 -3.79 30.93 14.93
C GLU A 52 -4.07 32.37 14.45
N LYS A 53 -3.39 32.82 13.39
CA LYS A 53 -3.63 34.15 12.77
C LYS A 53 -4.85 34.18 11.86
N TYR A 54 -5.46 33.03 11.60
CA TYR A 54 -6.58 32.85 10.68
C TYR A 54 -7.83 32.30 11.37
N HIS A 55 -8.02 32.65 12.65
CA HIS A 55 -9.17 32.23 13.46
C HIS A 55 -9.32 30.71 13.63
N ILE A 56 -8.22 29.97 13.49
CA ILE A 56 -8.16 28.54 13.77
C ILE A 56 -7.70 28.38 15.22
N VAL A 57 -8.59 27.87 16.07
CA VAL A 57 -8.43 27.81 17.53
C VAL A 57 -8.04 26.40 17.96
N GLY A 58 -6.94 26.31 18.71
CA GLY A 58 -6.33 25.05 19.16
C GLY A 58 -6.78 24.57 20.55
N ASP A 59 -8.06 24.74 20.91
CA ASP A 59 -8.62 24.39 22.23
C ASP A 59 -9.18 22.96 22.34
N GLY A 60 -9.29 22.25 21.23
CA GLY A 60 -9.85 20.90 21.12
C GLY A 60 -11.37 20.84 21.07
N THR A 61 -12.07 21.97 21.08
CA THR A 61 -13.54 22.06 21.14
C THR A 61 -14.15 22.97 20.07
N THR A 62 -13.43 24.00 19.64
CA THR A 62 -13.88 24.91 18.59
C THR A 62 -13.82 24.20 17.24
N MET A 63 -14.94 24.16 16.51
CA MET A 63 -14.99 23.58 15.17
C MET A 63 -14.31 24.51 14.15
N ASN A 64 -13.19 24.08 13.60
CA ASN A 64 -12.33 24.89 12.73
C ASN A 64 -12.55 24.68 11.23
N THR A 65 -13.44 23.76 10.83
CA THR A 65 -13.60 23.30 9.43
C THR A 65 -13.67 24.44 8.42
N ALA A 66 -14.54 25.43 8.67
CA ALA A 66 -14.74 26.55 7.75
C ALA A 66 -13.50 27.46 7.67
N ALA A 67 -12.86 27.75 8.80
CA ALA A 67 -11.66 28.59 8.86
C ALA A 67 -10.46 27.92 8.16
N ILE A 68 -10.29 26.60 8.38
CA ILE A 68 -9.26 25.80 7.71
C ILE A 68 -9.51 25.79 6.19
N GLN A 69 -10.74 25.51 5.74
CA GLN A 69 -11.06 25.49 4.31
C GLN A 69 -10.76 26.85 3.64
N GLN A 70 -11.17 27.95 4.27
CA GLN A 70 -10.90 29.30 3.76
C GLN A 70 -9.40 29.58 3.65
N LEU A 71 -8.60 29.14 4.64
CA LEU A 71 -7.16 29.30 4.60
C LEU A 71 -6.53 28.45 3.50
N VAL A 72 -6.90 27.18 3.37
CA VAL A 72 -6.41 26.30 2.29
C VAL A 72 -6.71 26.89 0.91
N ASP A 73 -7.95 27.37 0.68
CA ASP A 73 -8.34 28.00 -0.58
C ASP A 73 -7.54 29.28 -0.85
N ARG A 74 -7.30 30.08 0.19
CA ARG A 74 -6.49 31.30 0.11
C ARG A 74 -5.04 31.01 -0.25
N VAL A 75 -4.39 30.10 0.48
CA VAL A 75 -2.98 29.74 0.27
C VAL A 75 -2.77 29.23 -1.15
N SER A 76 -3.65 28.36 -1.64
CA SER A 76 -3.58 27.87 -3.02
C SER A 76 -3.72 29.00 -4.05
N ARG A 77 -4.69 29.91 -3.85
CA ARG A 77 -4.91 31.06 -4.74
C ARG A 77 -3.75 32.05 -4.74
N GLU A 78 -3.04 32.17 -3.62
CA GLU A 78 -1.84 33.01 -3.48
C GLU A 78 -0.56 32.33 -4.03
N GLY A 79 -0.68 31.18 -4.72
CA GLY A 79 0.43 30.49 -5.38
C GLY A 79 1.03 29.32 -4.58
N GLY A 80 0.43 29.00 -3.42
CA GLY A 80 0.89 27.94 -2.54
C GLY A 80 1.59 28.44 -1.28
N GLY A 81 1.89 27.50 -0.40
CA GLY A 81 2.51 27.80 0.89
C GLY A 81 2.20 26.74 1.94
N ARG A 82 2.67 27.00 3.16
CA ARG A 82 2.61 26.09 4.29
C ARG A 82 1.72 26.64 5.38
N ILE A 83 0.64 25.91 5.70
CA ILE A 83 -0.22 26.19 6.84
C ILE A 83 0.40 25.51 8.05
N VAL A 84 0.80 26.29 9.06
CA VAL A 84 1.49 25.80 10.25
C VAL A 84 0.52 25.71 11.41
N PHE A 85 0.29 24.50 11.91
CA PHE A 85 -0.45 24.23 13.13
C PHE A 85 0.53 24.08 14.28
N GLY A 86 0.59 25.08 15.15
CA GLY A 86 1.42 25.08 16.35
C GLY A 86 0.79 24.31 17.52
N HIS A 87 1.40 24.36 18.70
CA HIS A 87 0.90 23.65 19.88
C HIS A 87 -0.59 23.90 20.16
N GLY A 88 -1.38 22.83 20.27
CA GLY A 88 -2.82 22.90 20.47
C GLY A 88 -3.57 21.72 19.84
N ARG A 89 -4.88 21.68 20.06
CA ARG A 89 -5.79 20.67 19.49
C ARG A 89 -6.81 21.36 18.58
N TYR A 90 -6.82 21.03 17.30
CA TYR A 90 -7.65 21.71 16.31
C TYR A 90 -8.77 20.78 15.84
N LEU A 91 -9.96 20.91 16.44
CA LEU A 91 -11.13 20.12 16.06
C LEU A 91 -11.63 20.53 14.67
N THR A 92 -11.83 19.56 13.78
CA THR A 92 -12.33 19.80 12.42
C THR A 92 -13.06 18.59 11.85
N GLY A 93 -14.03 18.86 10.96
CA GLY A 93 -14.57 17.89 10.02
C GLY A 93 -13.73 17.80 8.75
N SER A 94 -14.30 17.21 7.70
CA SER A 94 -13.66 17.13 6.37
C SER A 94 -13.37 18.52 5.79
N PHE A 95 -12.23 18.65 5.11
CA PHE A 95 -11.96 19.80 4.24
C PHE A 95 -11.13 19.40 3.02
N HIS A 96 -11.36 20.12 1.92
CA HIS A 96 -10.67 19.91 0.65
C HIS A 96 -9.29 20.54 0.66
N MET A 97 -8.28 19.69 0.43
CA MET A 97 -6.95 20.12 0.05
C MET A 97 -6.93 20.69 -1.37
N ARG A 98 -6.24 21.82 -1.51
CA ARG A 98 -6.03 22.51 -2.78
C ARG A 98 -4.57 22.42 -3.19
N SER A 99 -4.32 22.64 -4.48
CA SER A 99 -2.98 22.49 -5.05
C SER A 99 -1.96 23.43 -4.41
N ASN A 100 -0.72 22.96 -4.30
CA ASN A 100 0.44 23.69 -3.76
C ASN A 100 0.33 24.07 -2.27
N VAL A 101 -0.55 23.39 -1.52
CA VAL A 101 -0.72 23.61 -0.09
C VAL A 101 -0.01 22.52 0.71
N GLU A 102 0.85 22.94 1.64
CA GLU A 102 1.40 22.09 2.70
C GLU A 102 0.64 22.32 4.01
N VAL A 103 0.22 21.25 4.67
CA VAL A 103 -0.24 21.25 6.06
C VAL A 103 0.92 20.77 6.93
N HIS A 104 1.49 21.66 7.73
CA HIS A 104 2.59 21.38 8.65
C HIS A 104 2.07 21.33 10.08
N VAL A 105 2.15 20.16 10.71
CA VAL A 105 1.68 19.92 12.08
C VAL A 105 2.88 19.83 12.99
N GLU A 106 3.13 20.88 13.78
CA GLU A 106 4.29 20.93 14.66
C GLU A 106 4.19 19.92 15.80
N ARG A 107 5.33 19.58 16.39
CA ARG A 107 5.37 18.76 17.61
C ARG A 107 4.50 19.39 18.70
N GLY A 108 3.62 18.60 19.30
CA GLY A 108 2.65 19.08 20.31
C GLY A 108 1.37 19.69 19.74
N ALA A 109 1.26 19.80 18.40
CA ALA A 109 0.00 20.09 17.73
C ALA A 109 -0.77 18.79 17.43
N THR A 110 -2.10 18.85 17.46
CA THR A 110 -2.98 17.77 17.04
C THR A 110 -4.10 18.30 16.18
N ILE A 111 -4.22 17.82 14.94
CA ILE A 111 -5.45 17.97 14.17
C ILE A 111 -6.40 16.85 14.60
N LEU A 112 -7.58 17.21 15.08
CA LEU A 112 -8.52 16.31 15.74
C LEU A 112 -9.80 16.18 14.90
N GLY A 113 -10.10 14.99 14.41
CA GLY A 113 -11.31 14.70 13.64
C GLY A 113 -12.57 14.78 14.50
N SER A 114 -13.64 15.38 13.97
CA SER A 114 -14.94 15.40 14.64
C SER A 114 -15.51 14.00 14.92
N THR A 115 -16.24 13.84 16.01
CA THR A 115 -16.98 12.60 16.31
C THR A 115 -18.41 12.60 15.75
N SER A 116 -18.80 13.64 15.01
CA SER A 116 -20.10 13.73 14.33
C SER A 116 -19.97 13.27 12.88
N PRO A 117 -20.72 12.24 12.43
CA PRO A 117 -20.67 11.81 11.02
C PRO A 117 -21.20 12.87 10.04
N PHE A 118 -21.95 13.87 10.52
CA PHE A 118 -22.45 14.98 9.70
C PHE A 118 -21.37 16.01 9.31
N ASP A 119 -20.21 15.98 9.96
CA ASP A 119 -19.10 16.91 9.67
C ASP A 119 -18.20 16.41 8.52
N TYR A 120 -18.57 15.28 7.90
CA TYR A 120 -17.82 14.65 6.82
C TYR A 120 -18.64 14.62 5.54
N PHE A 121 -17.99 14.92 4.42
CA PHE A 121 -18.66 14.96 3.12
C PHE A 121 -18.00 14.03 2.10
N ASN A 122 -18.82 13.47 1.23
CA ASN A 122 -18.37 12.54 0.21
C ASN A 122 -17.70 13.29 -0.95
N VAL A 123 -16.58 12.79 -1.44
CA VAL A 123 -15.90 13.32 -2.62
C VAL A 123 -16.44 12.61 -3.83
N THR A 124 -17.06 13.36 -4.74
CA THR A 124 -17.44 12.85 -6.06
C THR A 124 -16.19 12.74 -6.95
N ALA A 125 -15.29 11.81 -6.62
CA ALA A 125 -14.34 11.31 -7.60
C ALA A 125 -15.15 10.45 -8.58
N HIS A 126 -15.06 10.75 -9.87
CA HIS A 126 -15.51 9.78 -10.88
C HIS A 126 -14.44 8.70 -10.93
N SER A 127 -14.36 7.88 -9.86
CA SER A 127 -13.73 6.59 -9.99
C SER A 127 -14.47 5.94 -11.15
N GLY A 128 -13.79 5.73 -12.27
CA GLY A 128 -14.32 4.92 -13.38
C GLY A 128 -14.52 3.47 -12.95
N SER A 129 -14.90 3.21 -11.70
CA SER A 129 -15.19 1.91 -11.15
C SER A 129 -16.51 1.46 -11.75
N GLU A 130 -16.41 0.70 -12.83
CA GLU A 130 -17.50 -0.12 -13.37
C GLU A 130 -17.80 -1.33 -12.46
N THR A 131 -17.54 -1.23 -11.15
CA THR A 131 -17.64 -2.33 -10.19
C THR A 131 -18.78 -2.09 -9.21
N ASP A 132 -19.58 -3.12 -8.95
CA ASP A 132 -20.64 -3.11 -7.93
C ASP A 132 -20.09 -3.21 -6.49
N ARG A 133 -18.76 -3.12 -6.31
CA ARG A 133 -18.14 -3.30 -4.99
C ARG A 133 -18.32 -2.04 -4.15
N MET A 134 -18.98 -2.20 -3.02
CA MET A 134 -19.50 -1.12 -2.16
C MET A 134 -18.74 -1.02 -0.83
N ASP A 135 -17.40 -0.91 -0.89
CA ASP A 135 -16.54 -0.83 0.31
C ASP A 135 -15.44 0.23 0.27
N ASN A 136 -15.28 0.93 -0.85
CA ASN A 136 -14.35 2.07 -0.95
C ASN A 136 -15.07 3.37 -0.57
N ALA A 137 -14.83 3.85 0.65
CA ALA A 137 -15.40 5.11 1.11
C ALA A 137 -14.71 6.30 0.44
N HIS A 138 -15.46 7.16 -0.24
CA HIS A 138 -14.92 8.41 -0.81
C HIS A 138 -14.96 9.57 0.20
N LEU A 139 -14.74 9.25 1.47
CA LEU A 139 -14.96 10.10 2.63
C LEU A 139 -13.70 10.08 3.52
N GLY A 140 -13.22 11.24 3.96
CA GLY A 140 -12.05 11.32 4.85
C GLY A 140 -11.92 12.65 5.57
N LEU A 141 -11.04 12.73 6.57
CA LEU A 141 -10.72 13.98 7.27
C LEU A 141 -10.01 14.97 6.32
N PHE A 142 -8.98 14.48 5.64
CA PHE A 142 -8.33 15.20 4.54
C PHE A 142 -8.78 14.63 3.22
N VAL A 143 -9.34 15.48 2.37
CA VAL A 143 -9.83 15.05 1.06
C VAL A 143 -9.23 15.84 -0.08
N SER A 144 -8.90 15.18 -1.19
CA SER A 144 -8.49 15.86 -2.42
C SER A 144 -9.09 15.19 -3.65
N HIS A 145 -9.31 16.00 -4.68
CA HIS A 145 -9.72 15.53 -6.00
C HIS A 145 -9.05 16.41 -7.06
N ARG A 146 -8.23 15.81 -7.94
CA ARG A 146 -7.51 16.52 -9.01
C ARG A 146 -6.60 17.64 -8.50
N ALA A 147 -6.08 17.50 -7.28
CA ALA A 147 -5.12 18.44 -6.72
C ALA A 147 -3.69 18.13 -7.22
N ARG A 148 -2.78 19.10 -7.05
CA ARG A 148 -1.36 18.93 -7.36
C ARG A 148 -0.46 19.44 -6.24
N ASN A 149 0.66 18.78 -6.00
CA ASN A 149 1.70 19.23 -5.06
C ASN A 149 1.13 19.53 -3.67
N ILE A 150 0.45 18.56 -3.05
CA ILE A 150 -0.03 18.68 -1.68
C ILE A 150 0.93 17.97 -0.72
N SER A 151 1.13 18.52 0.47
CA SER A 151 2.05 17.95 1.45
C SER A 151 1.46 17.98 2.85
N PHE A 152 1.80 16.97 3.64
CA PHE A 152 1.48 16.83 5.05
C PHE A 152 2.77 16.48 5.78
N THR A 153 3.21 17.35 6.66
CA THR A 153 4.56 17.28 7.24
C THR A 153 4.55 17.64 8.71
N GLY A 154 5.65 17.35 9.39
CA GLY A 154 5.87 17.72 10.79
C GLY A 154 5.78 16.51 11.72
N GLU A 155 6.00 16.76 13.01
CA GLU A 155 6.12 15.74 14.05
C GLU A 155 4.93 15.77 15.02
N GLY A 156 3.85 16.44 14.61
CA GLY A 156 2.58 16.49 15.34
C GLY A 156 1.68 15.30 15.03
N THR A 157 0.47 15.36 15.56
CA THR A 157 -0.51 14.26 15.47
C THR A 157 -1.70 14.62 14.59
N ILE A 158 -2.16 13.65 13.80
CA ILE A 158 -3.49 13.65 13.19
C ILE A 158 -4.27 12.50 13.82
N ASP A 159 -5.35 12.81 14.51
CA ASP A 159 -6.17 11.84 15.23
C ASP A 159 -7.63 11.92 14.75
N GLY A 160 -8.12 10.83 14.16
CA GLY A 160 -9.48 10.76 13.61
C GLY A 160 -10.58 10.53 14.64
N GLN A 161 -10.24 10.25 15.91
CA GLN A 161 -11.20 9.86 16.96
C GLN A 161 -12.15 8.72 16.54
N GLY A 162 -11.61 7.77 15.77
CA GLY A 162 -12.37 6.86 14.93
C GLY A 162 -13.38 5.98 15.64
N LEU A 163 -13.07 5.50 16.85
CA LEU A 163 -14.01 4.68 17.63
C LEU A 163 -15.25 5.48 18.01
N ALA A 164 -15.07 6.68 18.56
CA ALA A 164 -16.17 7.54 18.98
C ALA A 164 -17.04 7.93 17.77
N LEU A 165 -16.42 8.23 16.63
CA LEU A 165 -17.12 8.54 15.39
C LEU A 165 -17.90 7.35 14.83
N ALA A 166 -17.31 6.14 14.80
CA ALA A 166 -17.99 4.94 14.33
C ALA A 166 -19.20 4.58 15.21
N LEU A 167 -19.06 4.68 16.54
CA LEU A 167 -20.16 4.44 17.48
C LEU A 167 -21.27 5.50 17.40
N ALA A 168 -20.91 6.76 17.09
CA ALA A 168 -21.89 7.80 16.83
C ALA A 168 -22.70 7.51 15.56
N ALA A 169 -22.02 7.11 14.47
CA ALA A 169 -22.69 6.70 13.23
C ALA A 169 -23.61 5.49 13.45
N ASP A 170 -23.15 4.48 14.19
CA ASP A 170 -23.95 3.32 14.58
C ASP A 170 -25.21 3.71 15.35
N SER A 171 -25.06 4.50 16.41
CA SER A 171 -26.18 4.96 17.25
C SER A 171 -27.20 5.78 16.46
N LEU A 172 -26.73 6.66 15.56
CA LEU A 172 -27.59 7.50 14.73
C LEU A 172 -28.30 6.70 13.63
N HIS A 173 -27.72 5.60 13.13
CA HIS A 173 -28.39 4.67 12.23
C HIS A 173 -29.60 4.03 12.92
N HIS A 174 -29.41 3.48 14.14
CA HIS A 174 -30.51 2.88 14.90
C HIS A 174 -31.57 3.89 15.36
N ALA A 175 -31.19 5.15 15.55
CA ALA A 175 -32.13 6.24 15.82
C ALA A 175 -32.88 6.76 14.57
N GLY A 176 -32.51 6.30 13.36
CA GLY A 176 -33.08 6.77 12.10
C GLY A 176 -32.65 8.20 11.70
N ALA A 177 -31.63 8.76 12.36
CA ALA A 177 -31.14 10.12 12.12
C ALA A 177 -30.00 10.18 11.09
N TYR A 178 -29.24 9.10 10.94
CA TYR A 178 -28.16 8.97 9.95
C TYR A 178 -28.15 7.53 9.41
N VAL A 179 -28.94 7.28 8.37
CA VAL A 179 -29.20 5.92 7.90
C VAL A 179 -28.09 5.44 6.95
N ASP A 180 -27.27 4.51 7.44
CA ASP A 180 -26.44 3.67 6.58
C ASP A 180 -27.27 2.65 5.80
N ALA A 181 -27.39 2.85 4.48
CA ALA A 181 -28.11 1.94 3.58
C ALA A 181 -27.46 0.55 3.44
N HIS A 182 -26.18 0.43 3.79
CA HIS A 182 -25.38 -0.80 3.66
C HIS A 182 -24.95 -1.35 5.02
N TYR A 183 -25.68 -1.00 6.08
CA TYR A 183 -25.37 -1.43 7.44
C TYR A 183 -25.12 -2.93 7.53
N ASN A 184 -24.02 -3.33 8.18
CA ASN A 184 -23.65 -4.72 8.29
C ASN A 184 -24.46 -5.39 9.40
N THR A 185 -25.60 -5.97 9.04
CA THR A 185 -26.50 -6.65 10.00
C THR A 185 -25.94 -7.97 10.53
N ARG A 186 -24.95 -8.58 9.85
CA ARG A 186 -24.27 -9.79 10.36
C ARG A 186 -23.28 -9.47 11.47
N ARG A 187 -22.50 -8.40 11.30
CA ARG A 187 -21.45 -7.97 12.24
C ARG A 187 -21.89 -6.86 13.19
N MET A 188 -23.13 -6.38 13.04
CA MET A 188 -23.75 -5.33 13.84
C MET A 188 -22.87 -4.08 13.91
N ARG A 189 -22.53 -3.53 12.74
CA ARG A 189 -21.70 -2.33 12.64
C ARG A 189 -21.99 -1.52 11.37
N PRO A 190 -21.73 -0.21 11.38
CA PRO A 190 -21.79 0.62 10.18
C PRO A 190 -20.81 0.13 9.12
N SER A 191 -21.23 0.25 7.88
CA SER A 191 -20.42 -0.03 6.69
C SER A 191 -19.23 0.93 6.59
N GLU A 192 -18.29 0.55 5.75
CA GLU A 192 -17.16 1.38 5.34
C GLU A 192 -17.66 2.70 4.72
N LEU A 193 -18.77 2.68 3.97
CA LEU A 193 -19.25 3.82 3.17
C LEU A 193 -19.68 5.05 3.96
N VAL A 194 -19.92 4.89 5.26
CA VAL A 194 -20.35 5.97 6.15
C VAL A 194 -19.30 6.34 7.21
N ARG A 195 -18.11 5.72 7.14
CA ARG A 195 -17.01 5.95 8.07
C ARG A 195 -15.84 6.63 7.35
N PRO A 196 -15.43 7.85 7.75
CA PRO A 196 -14.32 8.55 7.11
C PRO A 196 -12.97 7.89 7.39
N THR A 197 -12.11 7.90 6.37
CA THR A 197 -10.67 7.64 6.51
C THR A 197 -9.93 8.83 7.12
N LEU A 198 -8.64 8.71 7.46
CA LEU A 198 -7.83 9.90 7.75
C LEU A 198 -7.58 10.70 6.46
N PHE A 199 -7.23 10.00 5.38
CA PHE A 199 -6.95 10.60 4.09
C PHE A 199 -7.72 9.87 3.00
N TYR A 200 -8.42 10.63 2.17
CA TYR A 200 -8.96 10.16 0.90
C TYR A 200 -8.50 11.11 -0.21
N LEU A 201 -7.43 10.72 -0.90
CA LEU A 201 -6.76 11.56 -1.89
C LEU A 201 -6.94 10.94 -3.28
N ALA A 202 -7.83 11.52 -4.08
CA ALA A 202 -8.23 11.00 -5.37
C ALA A 202 -7.67 11.81 -6.55
N GLU A 203 -7.25 11.12 -7.61
CA GLU A 203 -6.76 11.69 -8.87
C GLU A 203 -5.72 12.82 -8.67
N THR A 204 -4.89 12.69 -7.64
CA THR A 204 -3.97 13.74 -7.19
C THR A 204 -2.54 13.43 -7.62
N ASP A 205 -1.82 14.47 -8.04
CA ASP A 205 -0.45 14.34 -8.55
C ASP A 205 0.54 15.11 -7.65
N GLY A 206 1.52 14.41 -7.07
CA GLY A 206 2.50 15.01 -6.18
C GLY A 206 1.95 15.11 -4.76
N ILE A 207 1.98 14.00 -4.05
CA ILE A 207 1.55 13.89 -2.65
C ILE A 207 2.74 13.53 -1.78
N ARG A 208 2.92 14.25 -0.68
CA ARG A 208 3.98 13.95 0.31
C ARG A 208 3.39 13.88 1.72
N ILE A 209 3.63 12.80 2.43
CA ILE A 209 3.23 12.61 3.84
C ILE A 209 4.47 12.19 4.63
N GLU A 210 4.92 13.02 5.58
CA GLU A 210 6.22 12.81 6.24
C GLU A 210 6.22 13.09 7.74
N GLN A 211 6.85 12.19 8.50
CA GLN A 211 7.20 12.33 9.94
C GLN A 211 6.03 12.43 10.93
N LEU A 212 4.79 12.39 10.45
CA LEU A 212 3.59 12.57 11.26
C LEU A 212 3.26 11.34 12.12
N HIS A 213 2.63 11.60 13.27
CA HIS A 213 1.90 10.58 14.03
C HIS A 213 0.45 10.53 13.55
N LEU A 214 0.01 9.38 13.05
CA LEU A 214 -1.33 9.18 12.48
C LEU A 214 -2.09 8.18 13.34
N ARG A 215 -3.30 8.56 13.78
CA ARG A 215 -4.05 7.83 14.81
C ARG A 215 -5.53 7.69 14.46
N ASN A 216 -6.08 6.53 14.83
CA ASN A 216 -7.50 6.32 15.06
C ASN A 216 -8.43 6.77 13.91
N SER A 217 -8.23 6.27 12.71
CA SER A 217 -9.24 6.38 11.67
C SER A 217 -10.52 5.63 12.07
N SER A 218 -11.68 6.11 11.65
CA SER A 218 -12.91 5.31 11.81
C SER A 218 -13.00 4.19 10.76
N ASN A 219 -12.17 4.24 9.73
CA ASN A 219 -12.12 3.32 8.59
C ASN A 219 -10.66 3.05 8.17
N TRP A 220 -10.37 2.82 6.89
CA TRP A 220 -9.01 2.76 6.36
C TRP A 220 -8.19 3.99 6.78
N GLY A 221 -6.89 3.81 6.95
CA GLY A 221 -5.98 4.87 7.40
C GLY A 221 -5.73 5.88 6.29
N LEU A 222 -4.82 5.54 5.38
CA LEU A 222 -4.44 6.36 4.23
C LEU A 222 -4.97 5.76 2.93
N SER A 223 -6.00 6.37 2.34
CA SER A 223 -6.55 5.93 1.05
C SER A 223 -6.12 6.86 -0.08
N PHE A 224 -5.42 6.30 -1.06
CA PHE A 224 -5.02 6.97 -2.29
C PHE A 224 -5.72 6.30 -3.46
N ASN A 225 -6.38 7.09 -4.31
CA ASN A 225 -7.15 6.58 -5.43
C ASN A 225 -6.71 7.24 -6.73
N MET A 226 -6.34 6.44 -7.75
CA MET A 226 -5.95 6.91 -9.09
C MET A 226 -4.92 8.05 -9.07
N SER A 227 -4.05 8.06 -8.06
CA SER A 227 -3.12 9.14 -7.78
C SER A 227 -1.71 8.77 -8.21
N ARG A 228 -0.83 9.77 -8.38
CA ARG A 228 0.53 9.55 -8.85
C ARG A 228 1.56 10.44 -8.17
N ASN A 229 2.83 10.04 -8.23
CA ASN A 229 3.94 10.74 -7.57
C ASN A 229 3.69 10.89 -6.07
N ILE A 230 3.63 9.76 -5.36
CA ILE A 230 3.29 9.71 -3.94
C ILE A 230 4.54 9.35 -3.15
N THR A 231 4.83 10.11 -2.09
CA THR A 231 5.90 9.80 -1.14
C THR A 231 5.33 9.78 0.27
N ILE A 232 5.45 8.64 0.95
CA ILE A 232 5.08 8.45 2.35
C ILE A 232 6.36 8.06 3.09
N ARG A 233 6.81 8.90 4.03
CA ARG A 233 8.13 8.72 4.63
C ARG A 233 8.17 8.96 6.13
N GLY A 234 8.61 7.95 6.87
CA GLY A 234 8.88 8.09 8.30
C GLY A 234 7.65 8.38 9.14
N ILE A 235 6.47 7.97 8.69
CA ILE A 235 5.25 8.11 9.49
C ILE A 235 5.20 7.03 10.57
N ASP A 236 4.56 7.37 11.67
CA ASP A 236 4.13 6.44 12.70
C ASP A 236 2.60 6.36 12.65
N LEU A 237 2.08 5.25 12.13
CA LEU A 237 0.65 5.01 11.94
C LEU A 237 0.15 3.94 12.90
N HIS A 238 -0.86 4.30 13.70
CA HIS A 238 -1.54 3.41 14.62
C HIS A 238 -3.04 3.52 14.37
N ASN A 239 -3.58 2.55 13.62
CA ASN A 239 -4.96 2.50 13.20
C ASN A 239 -5.62 1.22 13.73
N ARG A 240 -6.03 1.25 15.01
CA ARG A 240 -6.68 0.11 15.68
C ARG A 240 -7.98 0.51 16.39
N ALA A 241 -8.56 1.65 16.01
CA ALA A 241 -9.72 2.22 16.68
C ALA A 241 -11.02 1.47 16.33
N TYR A 242 -11.09 0.83 15.15
CA TYR A 242 -12.24 0.09 14.69
C TYR A 242 -11.85 -1.02 13.70
N TRP A 243 -12.81 -1.85 13.28
CA TRP A 243 -12.61 -2.82 12.19
C TRP A 243 -12.47 -2.13 10.81
N ASN A 244 -11.87 -2.82 9.83
CA ASN A 244 -11.43 -2.22 8.55
C ASN A 244 -10.51 -1.01 8.77
N ASN A 245 -9.60 -1.13 9.72
CA ASN A 245 -8.57 -0.12 9.93
C ASN A 245 -7.30 -0.59 9.23
N ASP A 246 -7.32 -0.61 7.91
CA ASP A 246 -6.14 -0.77 7.06
C ASP A 246 -5.15 0.38 7.37
N GLY A 247 -3.85 0.15 7.16
CA GLY A 247 -2.83 1.16 7.31
C GLY A 247 -2.76 2.09 6.10
N ILE A 248 -2.26 1.57 4.98
CA ILE A 248 -2.07 2.30 3.73
C ILE A 248 -2.71 1.54 2.57
N ASP A 249 -3.64 2.18 1.87
CA ASP A 249 -4.34 1.66 0.70
C ASP A 249 -3.93 2.42 -0.57
N LEU A 250 -3.23 1.72 -1.47
CA LEU A 250 -2.87 2.21 -2.79
C LEU A 250 -3.84 1.63 -3.81
N THR A 251 -4.79 2.46 -4.24
CA THR A 251 -5.79 2.07 -5.23
C THR A 251 -5.47 2.67 -6.58
N ASP A 252 -5.10 1.83 -7.56
CA ASP A 252 -4.84 2.25 -8.94
C ASP A 252 -3.79 3.38 -9.06
N CYS A 253 -2.75 3.35 -8.21
CA CYS A 253 -1.77 4.42 -8.05
C CYS A 253 -0.48 4.21 -8.86
N GLN A 254 0.22 5.29 -9.22
CA GLN A 254 1.44 5.21 -10.03
C GLN A 254 2.62 5.98 -9.43
N ARG A 255 3.83 5.40 -9.46
CA ARG A 255 5.06 6.02 -8.93
C ARG A 255 4.89 6.38 -7.46
N VAL A 256 4.89 5.35 -6.62
CA VAL A 256 4.69 5.47 -5.18
C VAL A 256 5.95 5.00 -4.45
N THR A 257 6.35 5.77 -3.44
CA THR A 257 7.41 5.39 -2.50
C THR A 257 6.85 5.43 -1.08
N VAL A 258 6.91 4.30 -0.38
CA VAL A 258 6.60 4.18 1.05
C VAL A 258 7.86 3.74 1.76
N THR A 259 8.41 4.56 2.67
CA THR A 259 9.67 4.18 3.32
C THR A 259 9.86 4.66 4.75
N GLY A 260 10.56 3.87 5.57
CA GLY A 260 10.88 4.23 6.95
C GLY A 260 9.66 4.28 7.88
N CYS A 261 8.55 3.64 7.52
CA CYS A 261 7.28 3.79 8.24
C CYS A 261 7.11 2.72 9.32
N CYS A 262 6.49 3.08 10.44
CA CYS A 262 5.99 2.14 11.44
C CYS A 262 4.47 2.08 11.33
N ILE A 263 3.91 0.90 11.11
CA ILE A 263 2.50 0.69 10.82
C ILE A 263 1.95 -0.35 11.79
N ASN A 264 0.87 0.01 12.49
CA ASN A 264 0.12 -0.88 13.35
C ASN A 264 -1.38 -0.74 13.07
N SER A 265 -1.94 -1.71 12.35
CA SER A 265 -3.30 -1.69 11.80
C SER A 265 -4.15 -2.84 12.35
N ALA A 266 -5.46 -2.62 12.58
CA ALA A 266 -6.38 -3.70 12.93
C ALA A 266 -6.86 -4.50 11.70
N ASP A 267 -6.56 -4.01 10.50
CA ASP A 267 -6.72 -4.76 9.25
C ASP A 267 -5.39 -4.69 8.46
N ASP A 268 -5.40 -4.76 7.14
CA ASP A 268 -4.20 -4.89 6.31
C ASP A 268 -3.18 -3.73 6.52
N GLY A 269 -1.88 -4.03 6.63
CA GLY A 269 -0.83 -3.05 6.92
C GLY A 269 -0.58 -2.11 5.74
N ILE A 270 -0.06 -2.65 4.65
CA ILE A 270 0.03 -1.98 3.35
C ILE A 270 -0.71 -2.83 2.33
N CYS A 271 -1.74 -2.26 1.73
CA CYS A 271 -2.62 -2.93 0.81
C CYS A 271 -2.63 -2.24 -0.55
N LEU A 272 -2.35 -2.99 -1.60
CA LEU A 272 -2.54 -2.54 -2.97
C LEU A 272 -3.91 -3.04 -3.42
N LYS A 273 -4.79 -2.13 -3.85
CA LYS A 273 -6.12 -2.46 -4.40
C LYS A 273 -6.26 -1.90 -5.82
N SER A 274 -7.25 -2.38 -6.56
CA SER A 274 -7.61 -1.85 -7.87
C SER A 274 -9.12 -2.02 -8.08
N TYR A 275 -9.81 -0.93 -8.41
CA TYR A 275 -11.25 -0.90 -8.65
C TYR A 275 -11.60 -0.45 -10.08
N ASN A 276 -10.59 -0.08 -10.88
CA ASN A 276 -10.78 0.27 -12.28
C ASN A 276 -10.09 -0.80 -13.17
N PRO A 277 -10.85 -1.59 -13.95
CA PRO A 277 -10.31 -2.60 -14.86
C PRO A 277 -9.28 -2.08 -15.88
N ASP A 278 -9.36 -0.80 -16.25
CA ASP A 278 -8.50 -0.14 -17.22
C ASP A 278 -7.31 0.59 -16.57
N SER A 279 -7.19 0.51 -15.24
CA SER A 279 -6.09 1.11 -14.47
C SER A 279 -5.33 0.03 -13.69
N GLY A 280 -4.43 0.46 -12.82
CA GLY A 280 -3.71 -0.43 -11.93
C GLY A 280 -2.60 0.26 -11.17
N ASN A 281 -2.09 -0.43 -10.16
CA ASN A 281 -0.88 -0.02 -9.48
C ASN A 281 0.34 -0.26 -10.37
N ASP A 282 1.19 0.75 -10.52
CA ASP A 282 2.41 0.67 -11.33
C ASP A 282 3.56 1.43 -10.69
N SER A 283 4.74 0.81 -10.64
CA SER A 283 5.97 1.42 -10.12
C SER A 283 5.82 1.80 -8.64
N ILE A 284 5.65 0.78 -7.80
CA ILE A 284 5.47 0.90 -6.35
C ILE A 284 6.74 0.41 -5.65
N ASP A 285 7.39 1.26 -4.84
CA ASP A 285 8.51 0.90 -3.97
C ASP A 285 8.08 1.04 -2.50
N VAL A 286 8.17 -0.07 -1.77
CA VAL A 286 7.94 -0.10 -0.32
C VAL A 286 9.24 -0.57 0.34
N SER A 287 9.82 0.21 1.23
CA SER A 287 11.07 -0.21 1.86
C SER A 287 11.31 0.27 3.29
N HIS A 288 12.06 -0.50 4.08
CA HIS A 288 12.47 -0.11 5.44
C HIS A 288 11.28 0.17 6.37
N CYS A 289 10.26 -0.69 6.34
CA CYS A 289 9.06 -0.50 7.16
C CYS A 289 8.94 -1.60 8.23
N GLU A 290 8.39 -1.24 9.39
CA GLU A 290 7.95 -2.17 10.41
C GLU A 290 6.42 -2.22 10.40
N ILE A 291 5.84 -3.42 10.29
CA ILE A 291 4.40 -3.62 10.12
C ILE A 291 3.87 -4.63 11.14
N ARG A 292 2.77 -4.24 11.81
CA ARG A 292 1.92 -5.08 12.66
C ARG A 292 0.50 -5.01 12.15
N SER A 293 -0.18 -6.15 12.06
CA SER A 293 -1.53 -6.20 11.49
C SER A 293 -2.39 -7.32 12.08
N SER A 294 -3.62 -7.02 12.50
CA SER A 294 -4.61 -8.08 12.81
C SER A 294 -5.22 -8.72 11.54
N ALA A 295 -4.72 -8.36 10.35
CA ALA A 295 -4.94 -9.03 9.08
C ALA A 295 -3.57 -9.36 8.42
N SER A 296 -3.30 -8.91 7.19
CA SER A 296 -2.04 -9.18 6.48
C SER A 296 -1.10 -7.97 6.50
N ALA A 297 0.21 -8.20 6.64
CA ALA A 297 1.19 -7.10 6.67
C ALA A 297 1.36 -6.43 5.30
N ILE A 298 1.59 -7.23 4.27
CA ILE A 298 1.67 -6.80 2.87
C ILE A 298 0.58 -7.55 2.09
N LYS A 299 -0.27 -6.81 1.37
CA LYS A 299 -1.36 -7.43 0.61
C LYS A 299 -1.58 -6.80 -0.75
N PHE A 300 -1.90 -7.65 -1.73
CA PHE A 300 -2.48 -7.28 -3.01
C PHE A 300 -3.91 -7.80 -3.03
N GLY A 301 -4.87 -6.95 -3.37
CA GLY A 301 -6.30 -7.28 -3.34
C GLY A 301 -6.97 -6.91 -2.00
N THR A 302 -8.16 -7.41 -1.66
CA THR A 302 -8.94 -8.32 -2.51
C THR A 302 -9.53 -7.62 -3.73
N GLY A 303 -9.69 -6.29 -3.70
CA GLY A 303 -10.10 -5.50 -4.86
C GLY A 303 -9.06 -5.56 -5.93
N SER A 304 -9.32 -6.35 -6.96
CA SER A 304 -8.31 -6.77 -7.93
C SER A 304 -8.92 -6.81 -9.32
N TYR A 305 -9.43 -5.67 -9.79
CA TYR A 305 -10.09 -5.55 -11.10
C TYR A 305 -9.13 -5.15 -12.22
N GLY A 306 -8.21 -4.22 -11.95
CA GLY A 306 -7.18 -3.73 -12.88
C GLY A 306 -5.83 -4.41 -12.66
N GLY A 307 -4.72 -3.70 -12.84
CA GLY A 307 -3.36 -4.28 -12.75
C GLY A 307 -2.62 -4.04 -11.44
N PHE A 308 -1.64 -4.90 -11.16
CA PHE A 308 -0.56 -4.64 -10.21
C PHE A 308 0.77 -5.00 -10.87
N ARG A 309 1.58 -4.01 -11.22
CA ARG A 309 2.81 -4.22 -11.98
C ARG A 309 3.99 -3.40 -11.47
N HIS A 310 5.19 -3.94 -11.63
CA HIS A 310 6.44 -3.29 -11.20
C HIS A 310 6.38 -2.87 -9.72
N VAL A 311 6.23 -3.86 -8.84
CA VAL A 311 6.17 -3.64 -7.40
C VAL A 311 7.43 -4.22 -6.75
N SER A 312 8.17 -3.38 -6.03
CA SER A 312 9.35 -3.76 -5.26
C SER A 312 9.10 -3.50 -3.79
N ILE A 313 9.24 -4.55 -2.97
CA ILE A 313 9.05 -4.48 -1.51
C ILE A 313 10.31 -5.03 -0.86
N ARG A 314 10.98 -4.26 -0.01
CA ARG A 314 12.26 -4.67 0.58
C ARG A 314 12.57 -4.18 1.98
N HIS A 315 13.33 -4.93 2.75
CA HIS A 315 13.72 -4.57 4.12
C HIS A 315 12.50 -4.33 5.01
N ILE A 316 11.65 -5.36 5.12
CA ILE A 316 10.40 -5.28 5.89
C ILE A 316 10.51 -6.13 7.14
N ARG A 317 10.19 -5.53 8.29
CA ARG A 317 10.02 -6.24 9.55
C ARG A 317 8.53 -6.43 9.81
N VAL A 318 8.07 -7.67 9.93
CA VAL A 318 6.68 -8.00 10.24
C VAL A 318 6.62 -8.59 11.65
N LEU A 319 5.70 -8.08 12.46
CA LEU A 319 5.50 -8.49 13.85
C LEU A 319 4.02 -8.74 14.09
N ASP A 320 3.71 -9.69 14.97
CA ASP A 320 2.38 -9.85 15.58
C ASP A 320 1.23 -9.74 14.56
N THR A 321 1.38 -10.46 13.44
CA THR A 321 0.49 -10.36 12.28
C THR A 321 -0.44 -11.56 12.16
N PHE A 322 -1.75 -11.38 12.26
CA PHE A 322 -2.70 -12.51 12.39
C PHE A 322 -2.81 -13.36 11.14
N ARG A 323 -2.97 -12.75 9.96
CA ARG A 323 -3.10 -13.46 8.69
C ARG A 323 -1.70 -13.64 8.08
N SER A 324 -1.47 -13.09 6.90
CA SER A 324 -0.26 -13.39 6.13
C SER A 324 0.81 -12.32 6.30
N ALA A 325 2.08 -12.74 6.36
CA ALA A 325 3.18 -11.79 6.18
C ALA A 325 3.11 -11.17 4.77
N ILE A 326 2.86 -12.02 3.77
CA ILE A 326 2.72 -11.63 2.36
C ILE A 326 1.49 -12.32 1.78
N ALA A 327 0.54 -11.54 1.27
CA ALA A 327 -0.63 -12.02 0.55
C ALA A 327 -0.69 -11.41 -0.86
N ILE A 328 -0.71 -12.25 -1.91
CA ILE A 328 -0.81 -11.83 -3.31
C ILE A 328 -2.08 -12.43 -3.91
N GLU A 329 -3.10 -11.60 -4.09
CA GLU A 329 -4.44 -12.07 -4.43
C GLU A 329 -4.97 -11.37 -5.70
N SER A 330 -5.20 -12.16 -6.75
CA SER A 330 -5.96 -11.72 -7.93
C SER A 330 -7.24 -12.54 -8.01
N VAL A 331 -8.36 -11.94 -7.66
CA VAL A 331 -9.66 -12.63 -7.60
C VAL A 331 -10.78 -11.95 -8.37
N ASP A 332 -10.59 -10.73 -8.87
CA ASP A 332 -11.61 -9.97 -9.61
C ASP A 332 -11.23 -9.67 -11.07
N GLY A 333 -10.19 -10.33 -11.60
CA GLY A 333 -9.76 -10.20 -12.99
C GLY A 333 -8.39 -9.55 -13.20
N ALA A 334 -7.70 -9.17 -12.13
CA ALA A 334 -6.43 -8.45 -12.21
C ALA A 334 -5.29 -9.26 -12.81
N ILE A 335 -4.39 -8.54 -13.48
CA ILE A 335 -3.06 -9.06 -13.83
C ILE A 335 -2.07 -8.55 -12.77
N ILE A 336 -1.50 -9.48 -12.01
CA ILE A 336 -0.39 -9.23 -11.08
C ILE A 336 0.89 -9.76 -11.73
N GLU A 337 1.83 -8.87 -12.07
CA GLU A 337 3.09 -9.28 -12.70
C GLU A 337 4.28 -8.39 -12.35
N HIS A 338 5.49 -8.96 -12.42
CA HIS A 338 6.73 -8.24 -12.08
C HIS A 338 6.72 -7.69 -10.66
N VAL A 339 6.52 -8.60 -9.69
CA VAL A 339 6.55 -8.32 -8.26
C VAL A 339 7.80 -8.94 -7.66
N SER A 340 8.60 -8.14 -6.95
CA SER A 340 9.71 -8.61 -6.13
C SER A 340 9.50 -8.26 -4.66
N VAL A 341 9.59 -9.26 -3.79
CA VAL A 341 9.59 -9.08 -2.33
C VAL A 341 10.87 -9.67 -1.76
N GLU A 342 11.70 -8.83 -1.16
CA GLU A 342 13.07 -9.18 -0.76
C GLU A 342 13.36 -8.76 0.68
N ASP A 343 14.18 -9.51 1.42
CA ASP A 343 14.61 -9.17 2.78
C ASP A 343 13.43 -8.87 3.73
N VAL A 344 12.65 -9.92 4.01
CA VAL A 344 11.50 -9.87 4.93
C VAL A 344 11.76 -10.74 6.15
N VAL A 345 11.66 -10.14 7.34
CA VAL A 345 11.75 -10.85 8.62
C VAL A 345 10.40 -10.75 9.33
N ALA A 346 9.67 -11.85 9.34
CA ALA A 346 8.36 -11.96 9.98
C ALA A 346 8.43 -12.85 11.23
N THR A 347 8.02 -12.32 12.38
CA THR A 347 7.94 -13.09 13.63
C THR A 347 6.55 -13.01 14.21
N ASN A 348 6.08 -14.12 14.78
CA ASN A 348 4.73 -14.22 15.31
C ASN A 348 3.69 -13.88 14.23
N THR A 349 3.68 -14.63 13.12
CA THR A 349 2.76 -14.41 12.00
C THR A 349 1.94 -15.66 11.67
N GLY A 350 0.63 -15.54 11.47
CA GLY A 350 -0.26 -16.70 11.34
C GLY A 350 -0.09 -17.50 10.05
N ASN A 351 0.31 -16.83 8.96
CA ASN A 351 0.63 -17.44 7.69
C ASN A 351 1.88 -16.79 7.05
N PRO A 352 2.84 -17.56 6.51
CA PRO A 352 4.00 -16.97 5.86
C PRO A 352 3.67 -16.30 4.52
N ILE A 353 3.22 -17.09 3.56
CA ILE A 353 2.97 -16.65 2.19
C ILE A 353 1.62 -17.21 1.75
N PHE A 354 0.79 -16.34 1.20
CA PHE A 354 -0.47 -16.71 0.56
C PHE A 354 -0.51 -16.12 -0.84
N ILE A 355 -0.61 -16.97 -1.87
CA ILE A 355 -0.78 -16.54 -3.26
C ILE A 355 -2.04 -17.20 -3.80
N ARG A 356 -2.99 -16.38 -4.24
CA ARG A 356 -4.30 -16.84 -4.68
C ARG A 356 -4.71 -16.16 -5.98
N LEU A 357 -4.84 -16.95 -7.03
CA LEU A 357 -5.59 -16.57 -8.23
C LEU A 357 -7.00 -17.15 -8.12
N GLY A 358 -8.04 -16.34 -8.29
CA GLY A 358 -9.46 -16.74 -8.24
C GLY A 358 -10.30 -15.99 -9.27
N GLN A 359 -11.63 -16.15 -9.18
CA GLN A 359 -12.60 -15.45 -10.03
C GLN A 359 -13.90 -15.18 -9.25
N ARG A 360 -13.79 -14.43 -8.16
CA ARG A 360 -14.90 -13.89 -7.36
C ARG A 360 -15.76 -12.94 -8.18
N ALA A 361 -15.11 -12.06 -8.94
CA ALA A 361 -15.75 -11.10 -9.82
C ALA A 361 -14.96 -10.94 -11.13
N GLY A 362 -15.29 -9.92 -11.93
CA GLY A 362 -14.67 -9.64 -13.22
C GLY A 362 -15.23 -10.49 -14.36
N GLN A 363 -15.03 -10.02 -15.59
CA GLN A 363 -15.53 -10.69 -16.80
C GLN A 363 -14.71 -11.94 -17.17
N ARG A 364 -13.48 -12.04 -16.68
CA ARG A 364 -12.54 -13.15 -16.93
C ARG A 364 -11.63 -13.36 -15.72
N PRO A 365 -11.06 -14.58 -15.54
CA PRO A 365 -9.99 -14.78 -14.59
C PRO A 365 -8.83 -13.79 -14.80
N GLY A 366 -8.20 -13.40 -13.71
CA GLY A 366 -6.95 -12.64 -13.74
C GLY A 366 -5.74 -13.51 -14.11
N ALA A 367 -4.55 -12.98 -13.84
CA ALA A 367 -3.29 -13.71 -13.94
C ALA A 367 -2.36 -13.30 -12.80
N ILE A 368 -1.53 -14.24 -12.32
CA ILE A 368 -0.43 -13.97 -11.40
C ILE A 368 0.82 -14.61 -12.01
N ARG A 369 1.82 -13.80 -12.33
CA ARG A 369 3.07 -14.28 -12.93
C ARG A 369 4.29 -13.43 -12.65
N HIS A 370 5.48 -13.97 -12.88
CA HIS A 370 6.74 -13.24 -12.67
C HIS A 370 6.83 -12.68 -11.23
N ILE A 371 6.63 -13.57 -10.26
CA ILE A 371 6.68 -13.25 -8.83
C ILE A 371 8.00 -13.77 -8.28
N ARG A 372 8.78 -12.90 -7.64
CA ARG A 372 10.02 -13.27 -6.97
C ARG A 372 9.95 -12.95 -5.49
N LEU A 373 10.15 -13.97 -4.66
CA LEU A 373 10.24 -13.87 -3.22
C LEU A 373 11.64 -14.31 -2.80
N LYS A 374 12.41 -13.43 -2.16
CA LYS A 374 13.81 -13.70 -1.85
C LYS A 374 14.22 -13.25 -0.45
N ASP A 375 15.11 -14.01 0.19
CA ASP A 375 15.70 -13.65 1.49
C ASP A 375 14.63 -13.42 2.57
N ILE A 376 13.76 -14.42 2.78
CA ILE A 376 12.61 -14.30 3.69
C ILE A 376 12.76 -15.27 4.87
N PHE A 377 12.62 -14.73 6.08
CA PHE A 377 12.47 -15.51 7.30
C PHE A 377 11.05 -15.32 7.87
N VAL A 378 10.36 -16.41 8.18
CA VAL A 378 9.06 -16.37 8.88
C VAL A 378 9.04 -17.35 10.06
N GLN A 379 8.55 -16.88 11.21
CA GLN A 379 8.17 -17.72 12.34
C GLN A 379 6.65 -17.70 12.56
N VAL A 380 6.03 -18.87 12.42
CA VAL A 380 4.62 -19.09 12.72
C VAL A 380 4.46 -19.56 14.16
N PRO A 381 3.65 -18.88 14.99
CA PRO A 381 3.38 -19.29 16.37
C PRO A 381 2.33 -20.41 16.42
N PHE A 382 2.25 -21.14 17.54
CA PHE A 382 1.11 -22.02 17.80
C PHE A 382 -0.15 -21.23 18.22
N GLY A 383 0.06 -20.11 18.93
CA GLY A 383 -1.01 -19.22 19.37
C GLY A 383 -1.41 -18.22 18.29
N ARG A 384 -2.36 -17.35 18.64
CA ARG A 384 -2.89 -16.32 17.76
C ARG A 384 -2.01 -15.04 17.82
N PRO A 385 -1.44 -14.56 16.70
CA PRO A 385 -0.56 -13.39 16.67
C PRO A 385 -1.13 -12.08 17.24
N ASP A 386 -2.40 -11.78 16.96
CA ASP A 386 -3.09 -10.55 17.36
C ASP A 386 -3.83 -10.69 18.70
N ALA A 387 -3.37 -11.59 19.59
CA ALA A 387 -4.00 -11.79 20.89
C ALA A 387 -4.07 -10.51 21.75
N ASP A 388 -3.13 -9.58 21.57
CA ASP A 388 -3.07 -8.31 22.31
C ASP A 388 -3.83 -7.16 21.63
N TYR A 389 -4.61 -7.43 20.57
CA TYR A 389 -5.47 -6.43 19.94
C TYR A 389 -6.81 -6.34 20.67
N ASP A 390 -7.27 -5.11 20.92
CA ASP A 390 -8.60 -4.83 21.51
C ASP A 390 -9.72 -5.32 20.59
N LEU A 391 -9.61 -4.99 19.29
CA LEU A 391 -10.47 -5.47 18.23
C LEU A 391 -9.67 -6.42 17.34
N ARG A 392 -9.91 -7.72 17.55
CA ARG A 392 -9.24 -8.78 16.81
C ARG A 392 -9.94 -9.05 15.48
N GLY A 393 -9.18 -9.61 14.54
CA GLY A 393 -9.71 -10.16 13.29
C GLY A 393 -10.75 -11.25 13.56
N PRO A 394 -11.58 -11.60 12.56
CA PRO A 394 -12.55 -12.69 12.71
C PRO A 394 -11.84 -14.00 13.07
N GLU A 395 -12.46 -14.79 13.96
CA GLU A 395 -12.00 -16.15 14.23
C GLU A 395 -12.27 -17.07 13.04
N VAL A 396 -11.44 -18.10 12.91
CA VAL A 396 -11.67 -19.21 11.99
C VAL A 396 -12.68 -20.14 12.66
N ASP A 397 -13.84 -20.34 12.03
CA ASP A 397 -15.01 -20.99 12.63
C ASP A 397 -15.08 -22.51 12.41
N PHE A 398 -13.95 -23.14 12.09
CA PHE A 398 -13.82 -24.58 11.91
C PHE A 398 -12.52 -25.10 12.53
N PHE A 399 -12.47 -26.40 12.86
CA PHE A 399 -11.26 -27.01 13.38
C PHE A 399 -10.18 -27.13 12.30
N HIS A 400 -8.96 -26.71 12.63
CA HIS A 400 -7.81 -26.78 11.75
C HIS A 400 -6.53 -26.98 12.55
N ASN A 401 -5.52 -27.58 11.93
CA ASN A 401 -4.14 -27.51 12.43
C ASN A 401 -3.50 -26.18 12.01
N ALA A 402 -2.25 -25.91 12.45
CA ALA A 402 -1.50 -24.76 11.94
C ALA A 402 -1.45 -24.80 10.40
N MET A 403 -1.78 -23.68 9.75
CA MET A 403 -1.99 -23.65 8.31
C MET A 403 -0.66 -23.49 7.54
N PRO A 404 -0.50 -24.18 6.40
CA PRO A 404 0.68 -24.02 5.55
C PRO A 404 0.64 -22.68 4.80
N SER A 405 1.62 -22.45 3.93
CA SER A 405 1.63 -21.41 2.90
C SER A 405 0.95 -21.91 1.62
N PRO A 406 -0.27 -21.44 1.27
CA PRO A 406 -0.94 -21.84 0.04
C PRO A 406 -0.49 -20.99 -1.16
N ILE A 407 -0.19 -21.66 -2.28
CA ILE A 407 0.03 -21.04 -3.60
C ILE A 407 -0.92 -21.74 -4.56
N CYS A 408 -2.09 -21.13 -4.79
CA CYS A 408 -3.22 -21.81 -5.44
C CYS A 408 -3.82 -21.01 -6.60
N GLY A 409 -3.66 -21.54 -7.81
CA GLY A 409 -4.41 -21.14 -9.00
C GLY A 409 -5.83 -21.70 -9.02
N ILE A 410 -6.46 -21.73 -10.20
CA ILE A 410 -7.76 -22.37 -10.40
C ILE A 410 -7.70 -23.35 -11.58
N PRO A 411 -8.62 -24.33 -11.65
CA PRO A 411 -8.68 -25.23 -12.79
C PRO A 411 -8.75 -24.46 -14.12
N GLY A 412 -7.86 -24.82 -15.05
CA GLY A 412 -7.75 -24.18 -16.36
C GLY A 412 -7.02 -22.83 -16.39
N ASN A 413 -6.61 -22.27 -15.24
CA ASN A 413 -5.81 -21.03 -15.19
C ASN A 413 -4.78 -21.10 -14.05
N CYS A 414 -3.54 -21.42 -14.42
CA CYS A 414 -2.44 -21.58 -13.49
C CYS A 414 -1.88 -20.23 -13.03
N ILE A 415 -1.31 -20.22 -11.83
CA ILE A 415 -0.27 -19.22 -11.47
C ILE A 415 1.01 -19.61 -12.22
N GLU A 416 1.75 -18.63 -12.75
CA GLU A 416 2.91 -18.88 -13.61
C GLU A 416 4.18 -18.25 -13.05
N ASP A 417 5.35 -18.82 -13.34
CA ASP A 417 6.67 -18.18 -13.13
C ASP A 417 6.86 -17.55 -11.73
N VAL A 418 6.87 -18.41 -10.71
CA VAL A 418 7.05 -18.02 -9.31
C VAL A 418 8.40 -18.54 -8.81
N GLU A 419 9.24 -17.65 -8.28
CA GLU A 419 10.56 -17.96 -7.73
C GLU A 419 10.61 -17.65 -6.24
N LEU A 420 10.95 -18.67 -5.45
CA LEU A 420 11.22 -18.58 -4.01
C LEU A 420 12.69 -18.91 -3.77
N GLU A 421 13.50 -17.92 -3.39
CA GLU A 421 14.95 -18.07 -3.18
C GLU A 421 15.34 -17.71 -1.74
N ASN A 422 16.14 -18.55 -1.08
CA ASN A 422 16.64 -18.32 0.28
C ASN A 422 15.51 -18.03 1.30
N ILE A 423 14.55 -18.95 1.38
CA ILE A 423 13.40 -18.86 2.27
C ILE A 423 13.63 -19.75 3.50
N ARG A 424 13.37 -19.24 4.71
CA ARG A 424 13.35 -20.02 5.95
C ARG A 424 12.02 -19.83 6.68
N ILE A 425 11.30 -20.93 6.91
CA ILE A 425 10.04 -20.93 7.67
C ILE A 425 10.15 -21.86 8.88
N VAL A 426 9.75 -21.37 10.05
CA VAL A 426 9.64 -22.13 11.30
C VAL A 426 8.16 -22.26 11.64
N CYS A 427 7.64 -23.49 11.60
CA CYS A 427 6.26 -23.80 11.94
C CYS A 427 6.16 -24.41 13.35
N PRO A 428 5.03 -24.26 14.05
CA PRO A 428 4.88 -24.78 15.41
C PRO A 428 4.74 -26.32 15.45
N GLY A 429 4.25 -26.93 14.38
CA GLY A 429 3.87 -28.35 14.36
C GLY A 429 2.66 -28.62 15.26
N ARG A 430 2.72 -29.71 16.03
CA ARG A 430 1.65 -30.17 16.96
C ARG A 430 0.34 -30.54 16.28
N ALA A 431 0.35 -30.81 14.98
CA ALA A 431 -0.84 -31.24 14.29
C ALA A 431 -1.35 -32.57 14.84
N THR A 432 -2.66 -32.71 14.98
CA THR A 432 -3.29 -33.96 15.40
C THR A 432 -4.42 -34.32 14.46
N LYS A 433 -4.53 -35.62 14.11
CA LYS A 433 -5.64 -36.10 13.26
C LYS A 433 -7.01 -35.95 13.92
N GLY A 434 -7.05 -35.83 15.25
CA GLY A 434 -8.28 -35.59 16.02
C GLY A 434 -8.76 -34.14 15.95
N MET A 435 -7.86 -33.18 15.72
CA MET A 435 -8.23 -31.78 15.47
C MET A 435 -8.82 -31.63 14.08
N ALA A 436 -8.02 -31.98 13.06
CA ALA A 436 -8.44 -31.98 11.67
C ALA A 436 -7.56 -32.93 10.88
N TYR A 437 -8.12 -33.60 9.86
CA TYR A 437 -7.36 -34.52 9.03
C TYR A 437 -7.88 -34.55 7.59
N LEU A 438 -7.00 -34.16 6.67
CA LEU A 438 -7.16 -34.41 5.24
C LEU A 438 -6.10 -35.42 4.78
N PRO A 439 -6.48 -36.67 4.47
CA PRO A 439 -5.53 -37.67 3.99
C PRO A 439 -5.08 -37.38 2.55
N LEU A 440 -3.83 -37.76 2.23
CA LEU A 440 -3.21 -37.54 0.92
C LEU A 440 -3.90 -38.25 -0.26
N TRP A 441 -4.74 -39.25 -0.02
CA TRP A 441 -5.54 -39.90 -1.07
C TRP A 441 -6.86 -39.16 -1.37
N ARG A 442 -7.16 -38.07 -0.66
CA ARG A 442 -8.32 -37.19 -0.89
C ARG A 442 -7.93 -35.77 -1.27
N LEU A 443 -6.83 -35.59 -2.01
CA LEU A 443 -6.42 -34.26 -2.47
C LEU A 443 -7.52 -33.59 -3.31
N ASP A 444 -8.22 -34.37 -4.14
CA ASP A 444 -9.39 -33.92 -4.91
C ASP A 444 -10.57 -33.41 -4.05
N SER A 445 -10.56 -33.64 -2.73
CA SER A 445 -11.57 -33.13 -1.82
C SER A 445 -11.25 -31.72 -1.29
N VAL A 446 -10.06 -31.17 -1.54
CA VAL A 446 -9.75 -29.78 -1.20
C VAL A 446 -10.59 -28.87 -2.10
N PRO A 447 -11.51 -28.05 -1.56
CA PRO A 447 -12.45 -27.28 -2.37
C PRO A 447 -11.72 -26.24 -3.23
N GLU A 448 -12.25 -25.91 -4.40
CA GLU A 448 -11.63 -24.91 -5.29
C GLU A 448 -11.87 -23.46 -4.86
N ARG A 449 -13.02 -23.20 -4.23
CA ARG A 449 -13.36 -21.88 -3.66
C ARG A 449 -13.09 -20.72 -4.64
N ILE A 450 -13.43 -20.93 -5.92
CA ILE A 450 -13.10 -20.01 -7.02
C ILE A 450 -13.71 -18.63 -6.81
N LYS A 451 -14.94 -18.59 -6.29
CA LYS A 451 -15.73 -17.36 -6.12
C LYS A 451 -15.71 -16.79 -4.70
N ASP A 452 -15.03 -17.45 -3.77
CA ASP A 452 -15.09 -17.10 -2.36
C ASP A 452 -14.09 -15.96 -2.05
N TYR A 453 -14.24 -15.33 -0.90
CA TYR A 453 -13.30 -14.30 -0.44
C TYR A 453 -11.90 -14.93 -0.23
N PRO A 454 -10.81 -14.33 -0.75
CA PRO A 454 -9.48 -14.88 -0.59
C PRO A 454 -8.98 -14.65 0.84
N GLU A 455 -8.66 -15.75 1.51
CA GLU A 455 -7.97 -15.75 2.81
C GLU A 455 -7.23 -17.08 2.93
N PHE A 456 -6.08 -17.12 3.62
CA PHE A 456 -5.26 -18.32 3.73
C PHE A 456 -5.99 -19.53 4.35
N THR A 457 -7.11 -19.28 5.05
CA THR A 457 -7.98 -20.27 5.68
C THR A 457 -9.08 -20.82 4.77
N MET A 458 -9.30 -20.24 3.58
CA MET A 458 -10.48 -20.50 2.75
C MET A 458 -10.65 -21.96 2.30
N PHE A 459 -9.57 -22.74 2.30
CA PHE A 459 -9.57 -24.15 1.87
C PHE A 459 -9.95 -25.15 2.97
N GLY A 460 -10.07 -24.70 4.22
CA GLY A 460 -10.22 -25.62 5.36
C GLY A 460 -8.88 -26.27 5.73
N GLU A 461 -8.92 -27.48 6.28
CA GLU A 461 -7.71 -28.26 6.58
C GLU A 461 -6.95 -28.62 5.30
N LEU A 462 -5.66 -28.29 5.28
CA LEU A 462 -4.76 -28.62 4.19
C LEU A 462 -3.83 -29.80 4.54
N PRO A 463 -3.40 -30.57 3.54
CA PRO A 463 -2.70 -31.84 3.75
C PRO A 463 -1.20 -31.67 4.01
N SER A 464 -0.71 -30.45 4.20
CA SER A 464 0.68 -30.11 4.46
C SER A 464 0.80 -29.07 5.57
N TRP A 465 1.99 -28.96 6.17
CA TRP A 465 2.28 -27.94 7.20
C TRP A 465 3.18 -26.80 6.71
N GLY A 466 3.90 -26.99 5.60
CA GLY A 466 4.84 -26.00 5.04
C GLY A 466 4.26 -25.27 3.83
N PHE A 467 4.19 -25.96 2.69
CA PHE A 467 3.60 -25.43 1.45
C PHE A 467 2.49 -26.35 0.92
N TYR A 468 1.41 -25.74 0.45
CA TYR A 468 0.40 -26.40 -0.38
C TYR A 468 0.31 -25.65 -1.71
N VAL A 469 0.68 -26.32 -2.79
CA VAL A 469 0.77 -25.72 -4.12
C VAL A 469 -0.23 -26.40 -5.04
N ARG A 470 -1.12 -25.63 -5.66
CA ARG A 470 -2.12 -26.17 -6.59
C ARG A 470 -2.35 -25.31 -7.83
N HIS A 471 -2.45 -25.92 -9.02
CA HIS A 471 -2.64 -25.21 -10.30
C HIS A 471 -1.54 -24.16 -10.54
N VAL A 472 -0.29 -24.60 -10.56
CA VAL A 472 0.88 -23.74 -10.72
C VAL A 472 1.79 -24.29 -11.80
N ARG A 473 2.32 -23.42 -12.66
CA ARG A 473 3.32 -23.76 -13.68
C ARG A 473 4.58 -22.91 -13.51
N GLY A 474 5.75 -23.54 -13.59
CA GLY A 474 7.02 -22.81 -13.51
C GLY A 474 7.34 -22.31 -12.10
N LEU A 475 7.23 -23.19 -11.09
CA LEU A 475 7.57 -22.87 -9.70
C LEU A 475 9.02 -23.29 -9.40
N SER A 476 9.84 -22.35 -8.95
CA SER A 476 11.22 -22.60 -8.52
C SER A 476 11.36 -22.38 -7.02
N LEU A 477 11.84 -23.38 -6.27
CA LEU A 477 12.25 -23.24 -4.87
C LEU A 477 13.75 -23.50 -4.80
N LYS A 478 14.52 -22.47 -4.46
CA LYS A 478 15.98 -22.54 -4.31
C LYS A 478 16.41 -22.18 -2.90
N ASN A 479 17.20 -23.05 -2.27
CA ASN A 479 17.74 -22.82 -0.93
C ASN A 479 16.62 -22.57 0.12
N VAL A 480 15.56 -23.38 0.07
CA VAL A 480 14.40 -23.27 0.97
C VAL A 480 14.55 -24.21 2.17
N GLY A 481 14.49 -23.66 3.39
CA GLY A 481 14.54 -24.40 4.64
C GLY A 481 13.24 -24.34 5.43
N LEU A 482 12.62 -25.48 5.67
CA LEU A 482 11.45 -25.61 6.52
C LEU A 482 11.81 -26.36 7.80
N SER A 483 11.29 -25.88 8.93
CA SER A 483 11.54 -26.49 10.23
C SER A 483 10.31 -26.48 11.11
N LEU A 484 10.27 -27.41 12.05
CA LEU A 484 9.19 -27.61 13.00
C LEU A 484 9.72 -27.46 14.42
N ALA A 485 8.96 -26.79 15.29
CA ALA A 485 9.23 -26.77 16.73
C ALA A 485 8.84 -28.09 17.41
N ASP A 486 7.75 -28.71 16.96
CA ASP A 486 7.25 -30.01 17.41
C ASP A 486 6.80 -30.86 16.21
N ALA A 487 6.63 -32.17 16.40
CA ALA A 487 6.24 -33.08 15.32
C ALA A 487 4.91 -32.68 14.66
N ASP A 488 4.81 -32.91 13.35
CA ASP A 488 3.59 -32.73 12.55
C ASP A 488 3.42 -33.96 11.66
N PHE A 489 2.23 -34.59 11.67
CA PHE A 489 2.02 -35.82 10.92
C PHE A 489 1.92 -35.58 9.40
N ARG A 490 1.71 -34.32 8.96
CA ARG A 490 1.56 -33.95 7.56
C ARG A 490 2.94 -33.87 6.88
N PRO A 491 3.03 -34.06 5.56
CA PRO A 491 4.23 -33.68 4.80
C PRO A 491 4.51 -32.17 4.86
N ALA A 492 5.77 -31.80 4.65
CA ALA A 492 6.19 -30.42 4.54
C ALA A 492 5.61 -29.74 3.29
N MET A 493 5.61 -30.43 2.16
CA MET A 493 5.21 -29.90 0.87
C MET A 493 4.27 -30.86 0.15
N VAL A 494 3.17 -30.32 -0.37
CA VAL A 494 2.25 -31.02 -1.27
C VAL A 494 2.09 -30.18 -2.53
N PHE A 495 2.35 -30.80 -3.68
CA PHE A 495 2.13 -30.26 -5.01
C PHE A 495 1.00 -31.04 -5.67
N ASP A 496 -0.05 -30.33 -6.10
CA ASP A 496 -1.25 -30.90 -6.71
C ASP A 496 -1.54 -30.17 -8.03
N ASP A 497 -1.57 -30.85 -9.17
CA ASP A 497 -1.68 -30.20 -10.48
C ASP A 497 -0.66 -29.04 -10.65
N ALA A 498 0.61 -29.37 -10.40
CA ALA A 498 1.74 -28.46 -10.57
C ALA A 498 2.68 -28.94 -11.69
N GLN A 499 3.15 -28.00 -12.50
CA GLN A 499 3.98 -28.26 -13.69
C GLN A 499 5.29 -27.48 -13.59
N ASP A 500 6.37 -28.07 -14.10
CA ASP A 500 7.71 -27.45 -14.14
C ASP A 500 8.19 -26.96 -12.75
N VAL A 501 7.98 -27.81 -11.73
CA VAL A 501 8.42 -27.54 -10.36
C VAL A 501 9.90 -27.91 -10.23
N ARG A 502 10.74 -26.95 -9.88
CA ARG A 502 12.18 -27.12 -9.67
C ARG A 502 12.54 -26.92 -8.20
N LEU A 503 13.20 -27.90 -7.62
CA LEU A 503 13.61 -27.90 -6.21
C LEU A 503 15.14 -28.00 -6.10
N GLU A 504 15.79 -26.94 -5.63
CA GLU A 504 17.24 -26.87 -5.43
C GLU A 504 17.55 -26.55 -3.96
N ASP A 505 18.45 -27.30 -3.32
CA ASP A 505 18.91 -27.06 -1.94
C ASP A 505 17.80 -26.97 -0.88
N ILE A 506 16.83 -27.90 -0.94
CA ILE A 506 15.72 -27.96 0.03
C ILE A 506 16.17 -28.62 1.33
N ARG A 507 15.92 -27.96 2.47
CA ARG A 507 16.20 -28.48 3.82
C ARG A 507 14.90 -28.72 4.58
N LEU A 508 14.62 -29.98 4.91
CA LEU A 508 13.42 -30.41 5.64
C LEU A 508 13.82 -31.20 6.90
N PRO A 509 12.94 -31.30 7.91
CA PRO A 509 13.18 -32.14 9.08
C PRO A 509 13.37 -33.62 8.69
N ARG A 510 14.27 -34.32 9.37
CA ARG A 510 14.41 -35.77 9.27
C ARG A 510 13.39 -36.45 10.18
N ASP A 511 12.12 -36.46 9.76
CA ASP A 511 11.10 -37.31 10.39
C ASP A 511 11.08 -38.66 9.65
N GLY A 512 11.39 -39.74 10.37
CA GLY A 512 11.54 -41.09 9.82
C GLY A 512 10.23 -41.75 9.36
N ALA A 513 9.06 -41.13 9.61
CA ALA A 513 7.76 -41.76 9.34
C ALA A 513 7.00 -41.22 8.12
N THR A 514 7.25 -39.98 7.68
CA THR A 514 6.42 -39.30 6.66
C THR A 514 7.26 -38.83 5.48
N ARG A 515 6.85 -39.23 4.26
CA ARG A 515 7.39 -38.66 3.01
C ARG A 515 7.13 -37.15 3.00
N GLN A 516 8.18 -36.34 3.16
CA GLN A 516 8.05 -34.89 3.37
C GLN A 516 7.60 -34.09 2.13
N ILE A 517 7.78 -34.66 0.94
CA ILE A 517 7.39 -34.03 -0.34
C ILE A 517 6.48 -34.99 -1.11
N VAL A 518 5.27 -34.52 -1.43
CA VAL A 518 4.25 -35.29 -2.13
C VAL A 518 3.88 -34.57 -3.43
N TYR A 519 3.76 -35.35 -4.51
CA TYR A 519 3.33 -34.88 -5.83
C TYR A 519 2.05 -35.63 -6.22
N HIS A 520 1.09 -34.91 -6.76
CA HIS A 520 -0.19 -35.42 -7.24
C HIS A 520 -0.56 -34.71 -8.55
N ASN A 521 -0.89 -35.47 -9.59
CA ASN A 521 -1.22 -34.92 -10.92
C ASN A 521 -0.18 -33.93 -11.49
N CYS A 522 1.10 -34.09 -11.14
CA CYS A 522 2.16 -33.19 -11.59
C CYS A 522 2.73 -33.61 -12.96
N GLY A 523 3.17 -32.62 -13.74
CA GLY A 523 3.91 -32.81 -14.99
C GLY A 523 5.37 -33.26 -14.78
N ALA A 524 6.20 -33.17 -15.83
CA ALA A 524 7.62 -33.48 -15.77
C ALA A 524 8.34 -32.66 -14.67
N GLN A 525 9.33 -33.28 -14.02
CA GLN A 525 10.06 -32.76 -12.87
C GLN A 525 11.56 -32.71 -13.23
N GLU A 526 12.25 -31.63 -12.87
CA GLU A 526 13.72 -31.48 -13.01
C GLU A 526 14.38 -31.15 -11.68
#